data_AF-A0A7J5CAQ0-F1
#
_entry.id   AF-A0A7J5CAQ0-F1
#
_cell.length_a   1.000
_cell.length_b   1.000
_cell.length_c   1.000
_cell.angle_alpha   90.00
_cell.angle_beta   90.00
_cell.angle_gamma   90.00
#
_symmetry.space_group_name_H-M   'P 1'
#
loop_
_entity.id
_entity.type
_entity.pdbx_description
1 polymer ?
#
loop_
_entity_poly.entity_id
_entity_poly.type
_entity_poly.pdbx_seq_one_letter_code
_entity_poly.pdbx_strand_id
1 'polypeptide(L)'
;VPVPPRLPEVTPLRARAMTTPDGHHYAVAPFGRAGLVLVVARDRSEPLAAAAFHSTEVDRLAQLVRAGAVILGDRLDLVGAPPVTTIT
;
A
#
# COMPACT_ATOMS: atom_id res chain seq x y z
N VAL A 1 7.40 6.96 20.55
CA VAL A 1 7.19 5.72 19.76
C VAL A 1 6.72 6.09 18.36
N PRO A 2 7.06 5.34 17.31
CA PRO A 2 6.54 5.60 15.97
C PRO A 2 5.02 5.51 15.99
N VAL A 3 4.32 6.51 15.44
CA VAL A 3 2.87 6.47 15.28
C VAL A 3 2.57 5.70 14.00
N PRO A 4 1.70 4.67 14.02
CA PRO A 4 1.30 3.96 12.81
C PRO A 4 0.74 4.94 11.77
N PRO A 5 1.14 4.83 10.49
CA PRO A 5 0.59 5.68 9.46
C PRO A 5 -0.90 5.38 9.29
N ARG A 6 -1.72 6.44 9.12
CA ARG A 6 -3.13 6.27 8.74
C ARG A 6 -3.18 5.77 7.30
N LEU A 7 -3.77 4.60 7.10
CA LEU A 7 -3.88 3.98 5.77
C LEU A 7 -5.24 4.28 5.13
N PRO A 8 -5.29 4.42 3.79
CA PRO A 8 -6.55 4.56 3.06
C PRO A 8 -7.31 3.23 2.97
N GLU A 9 -8.60 3.28 2.64
CA GLU A 9 -9.35 2.09 2.25
C GLU A 9 -8.83 1.55 0.91
N VAL A 10 -8.43 0.27 0.88
CA VAL A 10 -7.72 -0.34 -0.26
C VAL A 10 -8.59 -1.19 -1.18
N THR A 11 -9.85 -1.45 -0.80
CA THR A 11 -10.82 -2.17 -1.62
C THR A 11 -11.28 -1.33 -2.84
N PRO A 12 -11.57 -1.94 -3.99
CA PRO A 12 -11.30 -3.34 -4.34
C PRO A 12 -9.80 -3.58 -4.58
N LEU A 13 -9.31 -4.79 -4.31
CA LEU A 13 -7.88 -5.12 -4.36
C LEU A 13 -7.35 -5.20 -5.79
N ARG A 14 -6.81 -4.08 -6.27
CA ARG A 14 -6.10 -3.97 -7.55
C ARG A 14 -4.97 -2.96 -7.43
N ALA A 15 -3.93 -3.16 -8.23
CA ALA A 15 -2.86 -2.18 -8.35
C ALA A 15 -3.44 -0.86 -8.91
N ARG A 16 -3.25 0.25 -8.18
CA ARG A 16 -3.74 1.57 -8.60
C ARG A 16 -3.06 2.70 -7.85
N ALA A 17 -3.09 3.89 -8.44
CA ALA A 17 -2.93 5.13 -7.71
C ALA A 17 -4.27 5.53 -7.06
N MET A 18 -4.20 6.23 -5.93
CA MET A 18 -5.36 6.80 -5.23
C MET A 18 -4.98 8.14 -4.61
N THR A 19 -5.94 9.05 -4.61
CA THR A 19 -5.85 10.34 -3.93
C THR A 19 -6.99 10.41 -2.94
N THR A 20 -6.66 10.65 -1.68
CA THR A 20 -7.67 10.84 -0.62
C THR A 20 -8.30 12.23 -0.69
N PRO A 21 -9.45 12.47 -0.02
CA PRO A 21 -10.03 13.82 0.08
C PRO A 21 -9.10 14.85 0.72
N ASP A 22 -8.30 14.42 1.71
CA ASP A 22 -7.24 15.23 2.32
C ASP A 22 -6.06 15.47 1.36
N GLY A 23 -6.10 14.80 0.21
CA GLY A 23 -5.21 14.92 -0.93
C GLY A 23 -3.88 14.16 -0.81
N HIS A 24 -3.73 13.31 0.20
CA HIS A 24 -2.60 12.38 0.23
C HIS A 24 -2.66 11.44 -0.97
N HIS A 25 -1.52 11.27 -1.63
CA HIS A 25 -1.36 10.39 -2.78
C HIS A 25 -0.75 9.06 -2.33
N TYR A 26 -1.41 7.96 -2.73
CA TYR A 26 -0.92 6.62 -2.48
C TYR A 26 -0.86 5.80 -3.77
N ALA A 27 0.06 4.85 -3.80
CA ALA A 27 0.04 3.73 -4.73
C ALA A 27 -0.19 2.44 -3.93
N VAL A 28 -1.08 1.59 -4.42
CA VAL A 28 -1.39 0.31 -3.80
C VAL A 28 -1.09 -0.82 -4.77
N ALA A 29 -0.59 -1.94 -4.25
CA ALA A 29 -0.34 -3.16 -5.02
C ALA A 29 -0.56 -4.41 -4.14
N PRO A 30 -1.55 -5.27 -4.46
CA PRO A 30 -1.83 -6.48 -3.68
C PRO A 30 -0.81 -7.60 -3.97
N PHE A 31 -0.44 -8.36 -2.94
CA PHE A 31 0.38 -9.57 -3.09
C PHE A 31 -0.41 -10.76 -3.67
N GLY A 32 -1.74 -10.68 -3.71
CA GLY A 32 -2.62 -11.77 -4.16
C GLY A 32 -2.69 -12.97 -3.20
N ARG A 33 -2.04 -12.87 -2.03
CA ARG A 33 -1.92 -13.91 -1.01
C ARG A 33 -1.93 -13.28 0.39
N ALA A 34 -2.38 -14.05 1.39
CA ALA A 34 -2.40 -13.68 2.81
C ALA A 34 -3.13 -12.36 3.16
N GLY A 35 -3.94 -11.82 2.24
CA GLY A 35 -4.58 -10.51 2.42
C GLY A 35 -3.59 -9.32 2.46
N LEU A 36 -2.33 -9.53 2.05
CA LEU A 36 -1.29 -8.51 2.13
C LEU A 36 -1.34 -7.53 0.94
N VAL A 37 -1.12 -6.26 1.25
CA VAL A 37 -1.11 -5.16 0.28
C VAL A 37 0.07 -4.24 0.59
N LEU A 38 0.88 -3.92 -0.42
CA LEU A 38 1.85 -2.83 -0.34
C LEU A 38 1.11 -1.50 -0.53
N VAL A 39 1.29 -0.57 0.40
CA VAL A 39 0.81 0.82 0.31
C VAL A 39 2.02 1.75 0.38
N VAL A 40 2.19 2.58 -0.64
CA VAL A 40 3.26 3.59 -0.70
C VAL A 40 2.61 4.97 -0.63
N ALA A 41 3.05 5.81 0.29
CA ALA A 41 2.60 7.19 0.44
C ALA A 41 3.67 8.17 -0.07
N ARG A 42 3.23 9.28 -0.68
CA ARG A 42 4.09 10.44 -0.88
C ARG A 42 3.83 11.45 0.23
N ASP A 43 4.92 11.86 0.88
CA ASP A 43 4.86 12.89 1.90
C ASP A 43 4.63 14.27 1.29
N ARG A 44 3.93 15.13 2.02
CA ARG A 44 3.64 16.53 1.67
C ARG A 44 4.43 17.53 2.52
N SER A 45 5.44 17.08 3.25
CA SER A 45 6.27 17.92 4.12
C SER A 45 7.03 19.03 3.38
N GLU A 46 7.21 18.92 2.06
CA GLU A 46 7.89 19.93 1.24
C GLU A 46 6.92 20.97 0.66
N PRO A 47 7.37 22.22 0.44
CA PRO A 47 6.49 23.34 0.01
C PRO A 47 5.82 23.13 -1.34
N LEU A 48 6.31 22.17 -2.15
CA LEU A 48 5.67 21.72 -3.37
C LEU A 48 4.93 20.40 -3.07
N ALA A 49 3.61 20.40 -3.24
CA ALA A 49 2.83 19.18 -3.09
C ALA A 49 3.33 18.11 -4.08
N ALA A 50 3.74 16.96 -3.55
CA ALA A 50 4.19 15.84 -4.37
C ALA A 50 3.08 15.43 -5.34
N ALA A 51 3.42 15.17 -6.61
CA ALA A 51 2.45 14.76 -7.62
C ALA A 51 1.79 13.41 -7.25
N ALA A 52 0.62 13.14 -7.82
CA ALA A 52 0.03 11.81 -7.79
C ALA A 52 0.95 10.79 -8.48
N PHE A 53 0.82 9.50 -8.12
CA PHE A 53 1.58 8.43 -8.76
C PHE A 53 1.12 8.21 -10.20
N HIS A 54 2.07 8.11 -11.12
CA HIS A 54 1.79 7.76 -12.51
C HIS A 54 1.53 6.25 -12.67
N SER A 55 0.82 5.84 -13.72
CA SER A 55 0.52 4.43 -14.01
C SER A 55 1.78 3.55 -14.06
N THR A 56 2.82 4.02 -14.73
CA THR A 56 4.12 3.33 -14.80
C THR A 56 4.77 3.09 -13.44
N GLU A 57 4.62 4.02 -12.49
CA GLU A 57 5.12 3.81 -11.13
C GLU A 57 4.34 2.71 -10.42
N VAL A 58 3.02 2.73 -10.57
CA VAL A 58 2.13 1.67 -10.05
C VAL A 58 2.49 0.31 -10.65
N ASP A 59 2.75 0.25 -11.96
CA ASP A 59 3.13 -0.98 -12.65
C ASP A 59 4.47 -1.53 -12.14
N ARG A 60 5.46 -0.66 -11.91
CA ARG A 60 6.76 -1.04 -11.33
C ARG A 60 6.60 -1.56 -9.89
N LEU A 61 5.79 -0.90 -9.07
CA LEU A 61 5.49 -1.39 -7.72
C LEU A 61 4.78 -2.76 -7.77
N ALA A 62 3.84 -2.94 -8.70
CA ALA A 62 3.17 -4.22 -8.90
C ALA A 62 4.14 -5.32 -9.37
N GLN A 63 5.13 -4.99 -10.21
CA GLN A 63 6.20 -5.92 -10.59
C GLN A 63 7.05 -6.33 -9.38
N LEU A 64 7.45 -5.38 -8.54
CA LEU A 64 8.20 -5.65 -7.32
C LEU A 64 7.41 -6.53 -6.34
N VAL A 65 6.13 -6.25 -6.14
CA VAL A 65 5.25 -7.07 -5.31
C VAL A 65 5.14 -8.48 -5.85
N ARG A 66 4.94 -8.67 -7.15
CA ARG A 66 4.91 -10.01 -7.76
C ARG A 66 6.23 -10.76 -7.59
N ALA A 67 7.36 -10.09 -7.81
CA ALA A 67 8.68 -10.70 -7.60
C ALA A 67 8.89 -11.09 -6.12
N GLY A 68 8.55 -10.20 -5.19
CA GLY A 68 8.60 -10.47 -3.76
C GLY A 68 7.70 -11.63 -3.35
N ALA A 69 6.50 -11.72 -3.93
CA ALA A 69 5.58 -12.82 -3.67
C ALA A 69 6.15 -14.18 -4.11
N VAL A 70 6.83 -14.22 -5.26
CA VAL A 70 7.52 -15.45 -5.73
C VAL A 70 8.66 -15.84 -4.79
N ILE A 71 9.48 -14.87 -4.37
CA ILE A 71 10.63 -15.13 -3.50
C ILE A 71 10.19 -15.60 -2.10
N LEU A 72 9.16 -14.97 -1.55
CA LEU A 72 8.67 -15.28 -0.20
C LEU A 72 7.79 -16.53 -0.18
N GLY A 73 7.03 -16.80 -1.25
CA GLY A 73 6.18 -17.98 -1.36
C GLY A 73 5.27 -18.16 -0.16
N ASP A 74 5.32 -19.34 0.47
CA ASP A 74 4.50 -19.70 1.63
C ASP A 74 4.84 -18.91 2.89
N ARG A 75 6.01 -18.26 2.93
CA ARG A 75 6.39 -17.40 4.07
C ARG A 75 5.44 -16.21 4.24
N LEU A 76 4.73 -15.82 3.19
CA LEU A 76 3.70 -14.78 3.28
C LEU A 76 2.54 -15.16 4.20
N ASP A 77 2.19 -16.44 4.31
CA ASP A 77 1.05 -16.89 5.12
C ASP A 77 1.35 -16.83 6.63
N LEU A 78 2.62 -16.69 7.00
CA LEU A 78 3.06 -16.55 8.38
C LEU A 78 2.91 -15.12 8.90
N VAL A 79 2.68 -14.17 8.01
CA VAL A 79 2.29 -12.81 8.36
C VAL A 79 0.81 -12.85 8.72
N GLY A 80 0.51 -13.18 9.98
CA GLY A 80 -0.86 -13.09 10.49
C GLY A 80 -1.38 -11.65 10.41
N ALA A 81 -2.69 -11.49 10.21
CA ALA A 81 -3.32 -10.18 10.35
C ALA A 81 -3.12 -9.68 11.80
N PRO A 82 -2.61 -8.46 12.02
CA PRO A 82 -2.66 -7.87 13.36
C PRO A 82 -4.14 -7.79 13.80
N PRO A 83 -4.44 -7.96 15.10
CA PRO A 83 -5.81 -7.90 15.58
C PRO A 83 -6.43 -6.55 15.20
N VAL A 84 -7.55 -6.59 14.48
CA VAL A 84 -8.34 -5.40 14.16
C VAL A 84 -8.86 -4.85 15.49
N THR A 85 -8.32 -3.72 15.93
CA THR A 85 -8.81 -3.04 17.12
C THR A 85 -10.00 -2.18 16.72
N THR A 86 -11.20 -2.70 16.93
CA THR A 86 -12.44 -1.92 16.80
C THR A 86 -12.53 -0.96 17.98
N ILE A 87 -12.48 0.34 17.72
CA ILE A 87 -12.71 1.37 18.74
C ILE A 87 -14.23 1.44 18.94
N THR A 88 -14.70 1.01 20.11
CA THR A 88 -16.10 1.18 20.57
C THR A 88 -16.22 2.44 21.40
#